data_AF-A0A7G7CM74-F1
#
_entry.id   AF-A0A7G7CM74-F1
#
_cell.length_a   1.000
_cell.length_b   1.000
_cell.length_c   1.000
_cell.angle_alpha   90.00
_cell.angle_beta   90.00
_cell.angle_gamma   90.00
#
_symmetry.space_group_name_H-M   'P 1'
#
loop_
_entity.id
_entity.type
_entity.pdbx_description
1 polymer ?
#
loop_
_entity_poly.entity_id
_entity_poly.type
_entity_poly.pdbx_seq_one_letter_code
_entity_poly.pdbx_strand_id
1 'polypeptide(L)'
;MNKTAEMKQTGAPLVPIAALALVLVWVAAPFVSDRPVWAEPVFWTYTAVAVLWALFVALRTRRWWLVAAALLTAVAWPLLLFVGLSLFGI
;
A
#
# COMPACT_ATOMS: atom_id res chain seq x y z
N MET A 1 0.09 -35.73 -15.21
CA MET A 1 0.24 -34.26 -15.06
C MET A 1 -0.77 -33.78 -14.03
N ASN A 2 -0.28 -33.23 -12.91
CA ASN A 2 -1.03 -33.05 -11.68
C ASN A 2 -1.74 -31.67 -11.66
N LYS A 3 -3.01 -31.62 -12.09
CA LYS A 3 -3.83 -30.38 -12.16
C LYS A 3 -4.01 -29.66 -10.82
N THR A 4 -3.73 -30.33 -9.71
CA THR A 4 -3.78 -29.78 -8.35
C THR A 4 -2.62 -28.84 -8.01
N ALA A 5 -1.50 -28.90 -8.74
CA ALA A 5 -0.38 -27.97 -8.54
C ALA A 5 -0.66 -26.58 -9.14
N GLU A 6 -1.32 -26.52 -10.30
CA GLU A 6 -1.60 -25.25 -10.99
C GLU A 6 -2.68 -24.41 -10.27
N MET A 7 -3.66 -25.06 -9.64
CA MET A 7 -4.73 -24.35 -8.92
C MET A 7 -4.27 -23.65 -7.64
N LYS A 8 -3.10 -23.99 -7.08
CA LYS A 8 -2.52 -23.29 -5.92
C LYS A 8 -1.69 -22.05 -6.31
N GLN A 9 -1.39 -21.90 -7.60
CA GLN A 9 -0.39 -20.95 -8.10
C GLN A 9 -1.00 -19.61 -8.57
N THR A 10 -2.32 -19.54 -8.76
CA THR A 10 -3.02 -18.32 -9.21
C THR A 10 -3.28 -17.29 -8.10
N GLY A 11 -3.15 -17.66 -6.83
CA GLY A 11 -3.22 -16.73 -5.68
C GLY A 11 -1.88 -16.44 -5.00
N ALA A 12 -0.84 -17.22 -5.32
CA ALA A 12 0.44 -17.21 -4.62
C ALA A 12 1.33 -15.97 -4.88
N PRO A 13 1.45 -15.40 -6.10
CA PRO A 13 2.30 -14.23 -6.32
C PRO A 13 1.63 -12.91 -5.95
N LEU A 14 0.29 -12.85 -5.88
CA LEU A 14 -0.43 -11.59 -5.64
C LEU A 14 -0.20 -11.03 -4.23
N VAL A 15 -0.13 -11.93 -3.25
CA VAL A 15 0.10 -11.58 -1.84
C VAL A 15 1.47 -10.92 -1.61
N PRO A 16 2.61 -11.52 -2.03
CA PRO A 16 3.90 -10.87 -1.88
C PRO A 16 4.00 -9.59 -2.71
N ILE A 17 3.38 -9.50 -3.89
CA ILE A 17 3.36 -8.26 -4.69
C ILE A 17 2.61 -7.14 -3.94
N ALA A 18 1.44 -7.43 -3.36
CA ALA A 18 0.69 -6.45 -2.58
C ALA A 18 1.45 -6.00 -1.33
N ALA A 19 2.10 -6.92 -0.63
CA ALA A 19 2.94 -6.59 0.52
C ALA A 19 4.14 -5.72 0.10
N LEU A 20 4.79 -6.04 -1.03
CA LEU A 20 5.91 -5.28 -1.56
C LEU A 20 5.49 -3.85 -1.94
N ALA A 21 4.31 -3.68 -2.54
CA ALA A 21 3.76 -2.36 -2.87
C ALA A 21 3.52 -1.52 -1.61
N LEU A 22 2.97 -2.10 -0.53
CA LEU A 22 2.81 -1.42 0.75
C LEU A 22 4.16 -1.04 1.37
N VAL A 23 5.16 -1.93 1.34
CA VAL A 23 6.51 -1.64 1.84
C VAL A 23 7.16 -0.51 1.03
N LEU A 24 7.03 -0.54 -0.30
CA LEU A 24 7.56 0.51 -1.18
C LEU A 24 6.98 1.89 -0.86
N VAL A 25 5.69 1.97 -0.53
CA VAL A 25 5.06 3.22 -0.07
C VAL A 25 5.78 3.75 1.18
N TRP A 26 6.06 2.90 2.17
CA TRP A 26 6.76 3.30 3.39
C TRP A 26 8.23 3.67 3.15
N VAL A 27 8.94 2.95 2.28
CA VAL A 27 10.33 3.25 1.94
C VAL A 27 10.44 4.54 1.13
N ALA A 28 9.50 4.80 0.23
CA ALA A 28 9.48 6.00 -0.58
C ALA A 28 9.04 7.25 0.20
N ALA A 29 8.31 7.07 1.31
CA ALA A 29 7.81 8.15 2.16
C ALA A 29 8.84 9.24 2.53
N PRO A 30 10.00 8.91 3.14
CA PRO A 30 10.99 9.92 3.51
C PRO A 30 11.57 10.68 2.30
N PHE A 31 11.56 10.07 1.11
CA PHE A 31 12.12 10.68 -0.10
C PHE A 31 11.13 11.60 -0.83
N VAL A 32 9.88 11.70 -0.39
CA VAL A 32 8.88 12.61 -1.00
C VAL A 32 9.21 14.07 -0.66
N SER A 33 9.72 14.34 0.55
CA SER A 33 10.03 15.69 1.02
C SER A 33 11.18 16.37 0.26
N ASP A 34 12.10 15.60 -0.33
CA ASP A 34 13.22 16.10 -1.12
C ASP A 34 12.86 16.28 -2.62
N ARG A 35 11.62 15.96 -3.01
CA ARG A 35 11.17 15.95 -4.41
C ARG A 35 10.35 17.20 -4.73
N PRO A 36 10.30 17.60 -6.00
CA PRO A 36 9.50 18.75 -6.42
C PRO A 36 8.01 18.53 -6.12
N VAL A 37 7.27 19.63 -5.88
CA VAL A 37 5.86 19.66 -5.40
C VAL A 37 4.90 18.75 -6.20
N TRP A 38 5.17 18.51 -7.49
CA TRP A 38 4.35 17.63 -8.34
C TRP A 38 4.54 16.13 -8.04
N ALA A 39 5.59 15.73 -7.33
CA ALA A 39 5.82 14.34 -6.91
C ALA A 39 4.92 13.93 -5.75
N GLU A 40 4.49 14.87 -4.92
CA GLU A 40 3.61 14.63 -3.78
C GLU A 40 2.24 14.06 -4.20
N PRO A 41 1.46 14.67 -5.12
CA PRO A 41 0.18 14.10 -5.56
C PRO A 41 0.33 12.76 -6.30
N VAL A 42 1.46 12.55 -7.01
CA VAL A 42 1.76 11.26 -7.65
C VAL A 42 1.97 10.17 -6.60
N PHE A 43 2.69 10.49 -5.53
CA PHE A 43 2.91 9.59 -4.40
C PHE A 43 1.60 9.23 -3.68
N TRP A 44 0.72 10.22 -3.46
CA TRP A 44 -0.61 10.00 -2.89
C TRP A 44 -1.47 9.07 -3.75
N THR A 45 -1.44 9.28 -5.06
CA THR A 45 -2.16 8.45 -6.02
C THR A 45 -1.64 7.01 -6.00
N TYR A 46 -0.32 6.81 -6.01
CA TYR A 46 0.28 5.48 -5.93
C TYR A 46 -0.07 4.77 -4.63
N THR A 47 -0.03 5.49 -3.50
CA THR A 47 -0.41 4.98 -2.18
C THR A 47 -1.87 4.50 -2.15
N ALA A 48 -2.79 5.30 -2.71
CA ALA A 48 -4.20 4.92 -2.79
C ALA A 48 -4.40 3.64 -3.63
N VAL A 49 -3.73 3.55 -4.79
CA VAL A 49 -3.78 2.35 -5.64
C VAL A 49 -3.20 1.14 -4.93
N ALA A 50 -2.07 1.28 -4.23
CA ALA A 50 -1.44 0.19 -3.48
C ALA A 50 -2.34 -0.33 -2.35
N VAL A 51 -2.99 0.56 -1.61
CA VAL A 51 -3.96 0.22 -0.56
C VAL A 51 -5.17 -0.52 -1.13
N LEU A 52 -5.79 0.01 -2.19
CA LEU A 52 -6.95 -0.62 -2.84
C LEU A 52 -6.60 -1.99 -3.41
N TRP A 53 -5.42 -2.12 -4.04
CA TRP A 53 -4.93 -3.39 -4.56
C TRP A 53 -4.66 -4.40 -3.44
N ALA A 54 -4.03 -3.97 -2.34
CA ALA A 54 -3.78 -4.83 -1.18
C ALA A 54 -5.08 -5.30 -0.53
N LEU A 55 -6.09 -4.43 -0.39
CA LEU A 55 -7.44 -4.78 0.07
C LEU A 55 -8.11 -5.78 -0.86
N PHE A 56 -8.06 -5.55 -2.18
CA PHE A 56 -8.63 -6.48 -3.16
C PHE A 56 -7.99 -7.87 -3.08
N VAL A 57 -6.65 -7.94 -3.02
CA VAL A 57 -5.91 -9.20 -2.85
C VAL A 57 -6.22 -9.85 -1.51
N ALA A 58 -6.34 -9.07 -0.43
CA ALA A 58 -6.66 -9.56 0.91
C ALA A 58 -8.04 -10.22 0.96
N LEU A 59 -9.05 -9.57 0.37
CA LEU A 59 -10.42 -10.10 0.25
C LEU A 59 -10.44 -11.39 -0.59
N ARG A 60 -9.71 -11.41 -1.71
CA ARG A 60 -9.61 -12.58 -2.59
C ARG A 60 -8.91 -13.77 -1.93
N THR A 61 -7.92 -13.52 -1.08
CA THR A 61 -7.12 -14.56 -0.41
C THR A 61 -7.54 -14.85 1.04
N ARG A 62 -8.57 -14.16 1.56
CA ARG A 62 -9.04 -14.21 2.97
C ARG A 62 -7.91 -14.00 3.99
N ARG A 63 -6.92 -13.17 3.65
CA ARG A 63 -5.76 -12.88 4.50
C ARG A 63 -5.98 -11.60 5.27
N TRP A 64 -6.52 -11.73 6.49
CA TRP A 64 -6.83 -10.60 7.38
C TRP A 64 -5.62 -9.73 7.74
N TRP A 65 -4.41 -10.29 7.78
CA TRP A 65 -3.20 -9.52 8.05
C TRP A 65 -2.89 -8.49 6.94
N LEU A 66 -3.22 -8.78 5.67
CA LEU A 66 -3.09 -7.81 4.58
C LEU A 66 -4.12 -6.70 4.70
N VAL A 67 -5.33 -7.02 5.18
CA VAL A 67 -6.36 -6.01 5.47
C VAL A 67 -5.86 -5.06 6.55
N ALA A 68 -5.30 -5.60 7.63
CA ALA A 68 -4.71 -4.81 8.71
C ALA A 68 -3.58 -3.91 8.19
N ALA A 69 -2.66 -4.45 7.38
CA ALA A 69 -1.56 -3.67 6.79
C ALA A 69 -2.06 -2.56 5.84
N ALA A 70 -3.04 -2.86 4.99
CA ALA A 70 -3.62 -1.88 4.08
C ALA A 70 -4.35 -0.75 4.85
N LEU A 71 -5.12 -1.09 5.89
CA LEU A 71 -5.76 -0.11 6.77
C LEU A 71 -4.73 0.74 7.53
N LEU A 72 -3.66 0.12 8.03
CA LEU A 72 -2.59 0.84 8.73
C LEU A 72 -1.95 1.87 7.79
N THR A 73 -1.65 1.49 6.55
CA THR A 73 -1.16 2.42 5.53
C THR A 73 -2.21 3.50 5.21
N ALA A 74 -3.48 3.13 5.02
CA ALA A 74 -4.55 4.07 4.71
C ALA A 74 -4.80 5.11 5.82
N VAL A 75 -4.57 4.77 7.08
CA VAL A 75 -4.79 5.64 8.24
C VAL A 75 -3.54 6.42 8.62
N ALA A 76 -2.35 5.80 8.54
CA ALA A 76 -1.09 6.44 8.90
C ALA A 76 -0.79 7.66 8.02
N TRP A 77 -1.12 7.58 6.74
CA TRP A 77 -0.86 8.66 5.79
C TRP A 77 -1.68 9.93 6.03
N PRO A 78 -3.02 9.89 6.17
CA PRO A 78 -3.82 11.05 6.59
C PRO A 78 -3.38 11.63 7.92
N LEU A 79 -2.94 10.80 8.87
CA LEU A 79 -2.39 11.24 10.15
C LEU A 79 -1.08 12.01 9.96
N LEU A 80 -0.18 11.53 9.10
CA LEU A 80 1.06 12.23 8.75
C LEU A 80 0.79 13.55 8.03
N LEU A 81 -0.19 13.60 7.12
CA LEU A 81 -0.64 14.86 6.52
C LEU A 81 -1.20 15.82 7.57
N PHE A 82 -2.05 15.32 8.46
CA PHE A 82 -2.68 16.13 9.50
C PHE A 82 -1.63 16.69 10.46
N VAL A 83 -0.65 15.87 10.88
CA VAL A 83 0.49 16.32 11.70
C VAL A 83 1.36 17.31 10.94
N GLY A 84 1.63 17.08 9.64
CA GLY A 84 2.35 18.02 8.79
C GLY A 84 1.65 19.37 8.70
N LEU A 85 0.36 19.38 8.32
CA LEU A 85 -0.47 20.59 8.27
C LEU A 85 -0.52 21.31 9.63
N SER A 86 -0.70 20.56 10.72
CA SER A 86 -0.75 21.10 12.08
C SER A 86 0.58 21.72 12.52
N LEU A 87 1.72 21.13 12.13
CA LEU A 87 3.06 21.67 12.45
C LEU A 87 3.43 22.88 11.58
N PHE A 88 2.95 22.93 10.34
CA PHE A 88 3.19 24.05 9.42
C PHE A 88 2.15 25.19 9.53
N GLY A 89 1.15 25.05 10.40
CA GLY A 89 0.26 26.15 10.80
C GLY A 89 -0.69 26.64 9.71
N ILE A 90 -1.27 25.71 8.95
CA ILE A 90 -2.40 25.99 8.03
C ILE A 90 -3.73 25.73 8.75
#